data_AF-A0A1Y0UV52-F1
#
_entry.id   AF-A0A1Y0UV52-F1
#
_cell.length_a   1.000
_cell.length_b   1.000
_cell.length_c   1.000
_cell.angle_alpha   90.00
_cell.angle_beta   90.00
_cell.angle_gamma   90.00
#
_symmetry.space_group_name_H-M   'P 1'
#
loop_
_entity.id
_entity.type
_entity.pdbx_description
1 polymer ?
#
loop_
_entity_poly.entity_id
_entity_poly.type
_entity_poly.pdbx_seq_one_letter_code
_entity_poly.pdbx_strand_id
1 'polypeptide(L)'
;MNTRTTGQARASPPADVAPDTQPLALDRASVRRVDADGHLHIAHCILSAATVSPYYGREIPGAAALGLKDDAIYSVFRPPDALMRAAPSLRGKPVLMQHTP
;
A
#
# COMPACT_ATOMS: atom_id res chain seq x y z
N MET A 1 61.94 -20.18 -7.03
CA MET A 1 61.18 -19.95 -8.28
C MET A 1 59.70 -19.98 -7.91
N ASN A 2 59.01 -18.86 -8.13
CA ASN A 2 57.58 -18.75 -8.52
C ASN A 2 57.00 -17.43 -8.01
N THR A 3 56.82 -16.53 -8.98
CA THR A 3 56.28 -15.18 -8.93
C THR A 3 54.77 -15.19 -8.71
N ARG A 4 54.25 -14.28 -7.88
CA ARG A 4 52.82 -13.91 -7.91
C ARG A 4 52.69 -12.41 -8.16
N THR A 5 52.53 -12.12 -9.45
CA THR A 5 51.60 -11.19 -10.07
C THR A 5 50.86 -10.23 -9.15
N THR A 6 51.19 -8.95 -9.30
CA THR A 6 50.40 -7.77 -8.96
C THR A 6 48.96 -7.93 -9.45
N GLY A 7 48.02 -8.13 -8.52
CA GLY A 7 46.59 -8.04 -8.79
C GLY A 7 46.19 -6.58 -8.94
N GLN A 8 46.04 -6.15 -10.18
CA GLN A 8 45.53 -4.84 -10.59
C GLN A 8 44.13 -4.61 -9.97
N ALA A 9 43.95 -3.45 -9.34
CA ALA A 9 42.71 -3.04 -8.70
C ALA A 9 41.53 -3.11 -9.68
N ARG A 10 40.46 -3.82 -9.30
CA ARG A 10 39.16 -3.66 -9.94
C ARG A 10 38.64 -2.28 -9.58
N ALA A 11 38.56 -1.39 -10.56
CA ALA A 11 37.84 -0.13 -10.40
C ALA A 11 36.42 -0.44 -9.90
N SER A 12 36.06 0.13 -8.76
CA SER A 12 34.68 0.16 -8.27
C SER A 12 33.80 0.80 -9.35
N PRO A 13 32.56 0.32 -9.56
CA PRO A 13 31.63 1.01 -10.44
C PRO A 13 31.45 2.45 -9.93
N PRO A 14 31.31 3.45 -10.82
CA PRO A 14 31.03 4.81 -10.38
C PRO A 14 29.72 4.80 -9.59
N ALA A 15 29.77 5.38 -8.39
CA ALA A 15 28.59 5.69 -7.62
C ALA A 15 27.73 6.68 -8.43
N ASP A 16 26.43 6.43 -8.43
CA ASP A 16 25.38 7.35 -8.86
C ASP A 16 25.22 7.55 -10.39
N VAL A 17 24.68 6.53 -11.06
CA VAL A 17 23.83 6.78 -12.24
C VAL A 17 22.40 6.83 -11.74
N ALA A 18 21.94 8.00 -11.32
CA ALA A 18 20.53 8.26 -11.13
C ALA A 18 19.79 7.91 -12.43
N PRO A 19 18.70 7.13 -12.40
CA PRO A 19 17.98 6.81 -13.62
C PRO A 19 17.46 8.10 -14.25
N ASP A 20 17.63 8.24 -15.57
CA ASP A 20 17.02 9.29 -16.40
C ASP A 20 15.49 9.24 -16.24
N THR A 21 15.00 9.85 -15.17
CA THR A 21 13.58 9.89 -14.83
C THR A 21 13.00 11.06 -15.59
N GLN A 22 12.91 10.92 -16.91
CA GLN A 22 12.11 11.82 -17.73
C GLN A 22 10.67 11.66 -17.25
N PRO A 23 10.04 12.70 -16.65
CA PRO A 23 8.68 12.57 -16.16
C PRO A 23 7.76 12.30 -17.35
N LEU A 24 7.05 11.17 -17.32
CA LEU A 24 6.01 10.91 -18.32
C LEU A 24 4.94 12.00 -18.20
N ALA A 25 4.22 12.30 -19.28
CA ALA A 25 3.31 13.44 -19.33
C ALA A 25 2.26 13.48 -18.18
N LEU A 26 1.88 12.32 -17.65
CA LEU A 26 0.98 12.20 -16.49
C LEU A 26 1.68 12.29 -15.12
N ASP A 27 3.00 12.10 -15.06
CA ASP A 27 3.78 12.22 -13.82
C ASP A 27 4.06 13.69 -13.47
N ARG A 28 3.99 14.62 -14.45
CA ARG A 28 4.18 16.06 -14.21
C ARG A 28 3.15 16.66 -13.25
N ALA A 29 1.93 16.12 -13.24
CA ALA A 29 0.85 16.51 -12.34
C ALA A 29 0.64 15.50 -11.19
N SER A 30 1.65 14.67 -10.91
CA SER A 30 1.54 13.62 -9.90
C SER A 30 1.24 14.19 -8.52
N VAL A 31 0.25 13.60 -7.85
CA VAL A 31 -0.08 13.86 -6.44
C VAL A 31 0.76 13.01 -5.47
N ARG A 32 1.79 12.34 -6.00
CA ARG A 32 2.63 11.39 -5.26
C ARG A 32 3.98 12.03 -4.94
N ARG A 33 4.46 11.85 -3.71
CA ARG A 33 5.80 12.27 -3.26
C ARG A 33 6.41 11.19 -2.39
N VAL A 34 7.72 10.99 -2.51
CA VAL A 34 8.49 10.15 -1.58
C VAL A 34 9.18 11.07 -0.57
N ASP A 35 9.14 10.73 0.72
CA ASP A 35 9.87 11.46 1.77
C ASP A 35 11.33 10.96 1.91
N ALA A 36 12.09 11.57 2.82
CA ALA A 36 13.48 11.19 3.06
C ALA A 36 13.63 9.78 3.65
N ASP A 37 12.59 9.27 4.29
CA ASP A 37 12.55 7.94 4.90
C ASP A 37 12.12 6.85 3.90
N GLY A 38 11.75 7.24 2.67
CA GLY A 38 11.34 6.34 1.60
C GLY A 38 9.84 6.02 1.57
N HIS A 39 9.01 6.67 2.38
CA HIS A 39 7.55 6.46 2.35
C HIS A 39 6.88 7.23 1.21
N LEU A 40 5.94 6.56 0.54
CA LEU A 40 5.12 7.16 -0.50
C LEU A 40 3.91 7.90 0.11
N HIS A 41 3.89 9.21 -0.06
CA HIS A 41 2.77 10.08 0.26
C HIS A 41 1.93 10.35 -0.99
N ILE A 42 0.61 10.30 -0.84
CA ILE A 42 -0.36 10.57 -1.91
C ILE A 42 -1.35 11.62 -1.38
N ALA A 43 -1.43 12.79 -2.03
CA ALA A 43 -2.27 13.89 -1.52
C ALA A 43 -3.77 13.56 -1.56
N HIS A 44 -4.23 12.87 -2.60
CA HIS A 44 -5.63 12.46 -2.77
C HIS A 44 -5.70 11.04 -3.33
N CYS A 45 -6.38 10.13 -2.62
CA CYS A 45 -6.59 8.75 -3.02
C CYS A 45 -7.94 8.25 -2.49
N ILE A 46 -8.69 7.53 -3.31
CA ILE A 46 -9.92 6.85 -2.90
C ILE A 46 -9.54 5.50 -2.30
N LEU A 47 -9.59 5.39 -0.96
CA LEU A 47 -9.28 4.14 -0.25
C LEU A 47 -10.48 3.19 -0.15
N SER A 48 -11.70 3.73 -0.23
CA SER A 48 -12.94 2.96 -0.15
C SER A 48 -14.07 3.69 -0.86
N ALA A 49 -15.05 2.93 -1.35
CA ALA A 49 -16.27 3.44 -1.98
C ALA A 49 -17.51 2.73 -1.40
N ALA A 50 -18.67 3.36 -1.51
CA ALA A 50 -19.93 2.73 -1.15
C ALA A 50 -20.24 1.60 -2.14
N THR A 51 -20.41 0.39 -1.63
CA THR A 51 -20.60 -0.81 -2.45
C THR A 51 -21.22 -1.93 -1.61
N VAL A 52 -21.62 -3.01 -2.28
CA VAL A 52 -22.00 -4.27 -1.64
C VAL A 52 -20.82 -5.23 -1.81
N SER A 53 -20.37 -5.86 -0.73
CA SER A 53 -19.26 -6.81 -0.76
C SER A 53 -19.62 -8.12 -0.06
N PRO A 54 -19.11 -9.26 -0.55
CA PRO A 54 -19.32 -10.54 0.10
C PRO A 54 -18.47 -10.63 1.37
N TYR A 55 -19.07 -11.14 2.44
CA TYR A 55 -18.40 -11.49 3.69
C TYR A 55 -18.89 -12.85 4.19
N TYR A 56 -18.01 -13.61 4.81
CA TYR A 56 -18.41 -14.79 5.57
C TYR A 56 -19.18 -14.37 6.81
N GLY A 57 -20.13 -15.22 7.25
CA GLY A 57 -20.89 -14.98 8.48
C GLY A 57 -19.97 -14.67 9.66
N ARG A 58 -18.85 -15.39 9.80
CA ARG A 58 -17.88 -15.18 10.90
C ARG A 58 -17.16 -13.82 10.89
N GLU A 59 -17.09 -13.15 9.75
CA GLU A 59 -16.41 -11.85 9.61
C GLU A 59 -17.32 -10.69 10.02
N ILE A 60 -18.64 -10.93 10.08
CA ILE A 60 -19.63 -9.88 10.37
C ILE A 60 -19.69 -9.65 11.89
N PRO A 61 -19.49 -8.41 12.36
CA PRO A 61 -19.62 -8.10 13.78
C PRO A 61 -20.99 -8.50 14.33
N GLY A 62 -21.01 -9.25 15.44
CA GLY A 62 -22.25 -9.72 16.06
C GLY A 62 -22.92 -10.91 15.36
N ALA A 63 -22.22 -11.62 14.47
CA ALA A 63 -22.73 -12.76 13.69
C ALA A 63 -23.57 -13.77 14.50
N ALA A 64 -23.10 -14.15 15.69
CA ALA A 64 -23.78 -15.11 16.55
C ALA A 64 -25.16 -14.63 17.01
N ALA A 65 -25.27 -13.35 17.40
CA ALA A 65 -26.55 -12.75 17.82
C ALA A 65 -27.53 -12.60 16.64
N LEU A 66 -27.00 -12.43 15.43
CA LEU A 66 -27.77 -12.36 14.19
C LEU A 66 -28.13 -13.75 13.62
N GLY A 67 -27.62 -14.84 14.21
CA GLY A 67 -27.85 -16.20 13.74
C GLY A 67 -27.22 -16.52 12.37
N LEU A 68 -26.13 -15.83 12.02
CA LEU A 68 -25.44 -16.05 10.75
C LEU A 68 -24.63 -17.36 10.79
N LYS A 69 -24.56 -18.05 9.66
CA LYS A 69 -23.72 -19.25 9.51
C LYS A 69 -22.31 -18.84 9.13
N ASP A 70 -21.31 -19.37 9.85
CA ASP A 70 -19.91 -18.97 9.68
C ASP A 70 -19.38 -19.12 8.26
N ASP A 71 -19.68 -20.23 7.58
CA ASP A 71 -19.20 -20.54 6.23
C ASP A 71 -20.10 -20.01 5.10
N ALA A 72 -21.21 -19.34 5.44
CA ALA A 72 -22.10 -18.74 4.44
C ALA A 72 -21.62 -17.35 4.04
N ILE A 73 -21.77 -17.03 2.75
CA ILE A 73 -21.46 -15.70 2.21
C ILE A 73 -22.70 -14.82 2.26
N TYR A 74 -22.55 -13.62 2.80
CA TYR A 74 -23.57 -12.60 2.90
C TYR A 74 -23.13 -11.34 2.16
N SER A 75 -24.08 -10.70 1.47
CA SER A 75 -23.87 -9.43 0.78
C SER A 75 -24.05 -8.28 1.77
N VAL A 76 -22.94 -7.69 2.22
CA VAL A 76 -22.95 -6.59 3.19
C VAL A 76 -22.82 -5.26 2.46
N PHE A 77 -23.77 -4.36 2.70
CA PHE A 77 -23.70 -3.00 2.19
C PHE A 77 -22.75 -2.16 3.04
N ARG A 78 -21.84 -1.45 2.38
CA ARG A 78 -20.91 -0.49 2.98
C ARG A 78 -21.47 0.92 2.79
N PRO A 79 -22.15 1.51 3.80
CA PRO A 79 -22.84 2.77 3.64
C PRO A 79 -21.85 3.95 3.53
N PRO A 80 -22.14 4.95 2.68
CA PRO A 80 -21.27 6.11 2.48
C PRO A 80 -21.05 6.92 3.77
N ASP A 81 -22.07 7.05 4.62
CA ASP A 81 -21.96 7.83 5.86
C ASP A 81 -20.97 7.22 6.85
N ALA A 82 -20.89 5.88 6.93
CA ALA A 82 -19.91 5.20 7.76
C ALA A 82 -18.48 5.42 7.21
N LEU A 83 -18.33 5.43 5.88
CA LEU A 83 -17.03 5.72 5.25
C LEU A 83 -16.58 7.15 5.48
N MET A 84 -17.50 8.11 5.39
CA MET A 84 -17.21 9.51 5.70
C MET A 84 -16.72 9.67 7.15
N ARG A 85 -17.37 9.00 8.11
CA ARG A 85 -16.94 8.99 9.52
C ARG A 85 -15.58 8.32 9.72
N ALA A 86 -15.27 7.27 8.97
CA ALA A 86 -14.01 6.54 9.09
C ALA A 86 -12.82 7.23 8.40
N ALA A 87 -13.06 8.08 7.39
CA ALA A 87 -12.02 8.69 6.56
C ALA A 87 -10.90 9.41 7.35
N PRO A 88 -11.19 10.20 8.41
CA PRO A 88 -10.13 10.84 9.20
C PRO A 88 -9.19 9.84 9.89
N SER A 89 -9.67 8.63 10.20
CA SER A 89 -8.87 7.61 10.90
C SER A 89 -7.79 6.95 10.04
N LEU A 90 -7.89 7.08 8.71
CA LEU A 90 -6.96 6.55 7.72
C LEU A 90 -5.92 7.58 7.26
N ARG A 91 -6.14 8.87 7.56
CA ARG A 91 -5.31 9.96 7.04
C ARG A 91 -3.89 9.88 7.62
N GLY A 92 -2.90 9.85 6.72
CA GLY A 92 -1.48 9.82 7.09
C GLY A 92 -1.01 8.51 7.69
N LYS A 93 -1.86 7.47 7.74
CA LYS A 93 -1.46 6.14 8.18
C LYS A 93 -0.97 5.31 6.99
N PRO A 94 0.09 4.48 7.17
CA PRO A 94 0.50 3.53 6.15
C PRO A 94 -0.63 2.55 5.81
N VAL A 95 -0.76 2.23 4.53
CA VAL A 95 -1.61 1.12 4.09
C VAL A 95 -0.84 -0.17 4.33
N LEU A 96 -1.33 -0.98 5.27
CA LEU A 96 -0.72 -2.26 5.60
C LEU A 96 -1.13 -3.33 4.58
N MET A 97 -0.18 -4.16 4.15
CA MET A 97 -0.48 -5.33 3.30
C MET A 97 -1.28 -6.39 4.05
N GLN A 98 -1.06 -6.51 5.36
CA GLN A 98 -1.78 -7.43 6.23
C GLN A 98 -2.43 -6.66 7.37
N HIS A 99 -3.70 -6.97 7.65
CA HIS A 99 -4.36 -6.45 8.84
C HIS A 99 -3.89 -7.26 10.05
N THR A 100 -3.00 -6.67 10.86
CA THR A 100 -2.63 -7.19 12.17
C THR A 100 -3.39 -6.38 13.23
N PRO A 101 -4.27 -7.01 14.02
CA PRO A 101 -5.08 -6.34 15.03
C PRO A 101 -4.27 -5.84 16.24
#